data_AF-A0A9Q0NCV9-F1
#
_entry.id   AF-A0A9Q0NCV9-F1
#
_cell.length_a   1.000
_cell.length_b   1.000
_cell.length_c   1.000
_cell.angle_alpha   90.00
_cell.angle_beta   90.00
_cell.angle_gamma   90.00
#
_symmetry.space_group_name_H-M   'P 1'
#
loop_
_entity.id
_entity.type
_entity.pdbx_description
1 polymer ?
#
loop_
_entity_poly.entity_id
_entity_poly.type
_entity_poly.pdbx_seq_one_letter_code
_entity_poly.pdbx_strand_id
1 'polypeptide(L)'
;MATPKTDHEKRKQISVRGIAQVENVGEVKNSFNRHLHYTLVKDRNVSTPRDYYFAIAHTVRDHMVSRWIRTQQYYYEKDPKR
;
A
#
# COMPACT_ATOMS: atom_id res chain seq x y z
N MET A 1 7.60 -22.67 26.25
CA MET A 1 7.51 -22.86 24.78
C MET A 1 6.33 -22.03 24.29
N ALA A 2 6.52 -21.16 23.29
CA ALA A 2 5.43 -20.32 22.79
C ALA A 2 4.33 -21.21 22.18
N THR A 3 3.09 -21.05 22.65
CA THR A 3 1.94 -21.80 22.14
C THR A 3 1.79 -21.57 20.63
N PRO A 4 1.48 -22.62 19.85
CA PRO A 4 1.34 -22.49 18.40
C PRO A 4 0.14 -21.58 18.10
N LYS A 5 0.41 -20.45 17.48
CA LYS A 5 -0.62 -19.49 17.05
C LYS A 5 -1.59 -20.18 16.10
N THR A 6 -2.88 -20.06 16.39
CA THR A 6 -3.97 -20.53 15.53
C THR A 6 -3.88 -19.87 14.15
N ASP A 7 -4.35 -20.54 13.09
CA ASP A 7 -4.23 -20.02 11.71
C ASP A 7 -4.88 -18.63 11.56
N HIS A 8 -5.92 -18.36 12.35
CA HIS A 8 -6.54 -17.05 12.52
C HIS A 8 -5.55 -15.97 13.01
N GLU A 9 -4.72 -16.27 14.01
CA GLU A 9 -3.73 -15.32 14.55
C GLU A 9 -2.57 -15.08 13.59
N LYS A 10 -2.28 -16.02 12.68
CA LYS A 10 -1.29 -15.83 11.60
C LYS A 10 -1.81 -14.88 10.52
N ARG A 11 -3.09 -15.00 10.14
CA ARG A 11 -3.75 -14.17 9.10
C ARG A 11 -3.97 -12.70 9.51
N LYS A 12 -3.98 -12.42 10.82
CA LYS A 12 -4.09 -11.05 11.37
C LYS A 12 -2.81 -10.22 11.24
N GLN A 13 -1.70 -10.80 10.76
CA GLN A 13 -0.47 -10.05 10.57
C GLN A 13 -0.53 -9.21 9.29
N ILE A 14 -0.87 -7.94 9.44
CA ILE A 14 -0.58 -6.94 8.39
C ILE A 14 0.93 -6.85 8.18
N SER A 15 1.37 -6.97 6.93
CA SER A 15 2.78 -6.78 6.55
C SER A 15 3.26 -5.35 6.83
N VAL A 16 2.34 -4.39 6.83
CA VAL A 16 2.61 -2.97 7.11
C VAL A 16 1.89 -2.56 8.39
N ARG A 17 2.65 -2.31 9.47
CA ARG A 17 2.09 -1.97 10.79
C ARG A 17 1.64 -0.51 10.88
N GLY A 18 2.35 0.43 10.26
CA GLY A 18 1.97 1.84 10.21
C GLY A 18 0.89 2.11 9.16
N ILE A 19 -0.15 2.89 9.49
CA ILE A 19 -0.92 3.55 8.45
C ILE A 19 0.05 4.56 7.85
N ALA A 20 0.32 4.47 6.54
CA ALA A 20 1.04 5.54 5.86
C ALA A 20 0.20 6.81 6.04
N GLN A 21 0.57 7.60 7.03
CA GLN A 21 0.10 8.97 7.16
C GLN A 21 0.49 9.65 5.85
N VAL A 22 -0.42 10.43 5.25
CA VAL A 22 -0.05 11.28 4.11
C VAL A 22 0.73 12.45 4.69
N GLU A 23 1.91 12.18 5.22
CA GLU A 23 2.72 13.13 5.96
C GLU A 23 3.89 13.47 5.05
N ASN A 24 3.68 14.51 4.24
CA ASN A 24 4.69 15.28 3.50
C ASN A 24 4.73 15.06 1.96
N VAL A 25 4.74 16.18 1.24
CA VAL A 25 4.98 16.27 -0.21
C VAL A 25 6.27 15.57 -0.61
N GLY A 26 7.28 15.54 0.27
CA GLY A 26 8.53 14.82 0.06
C GLY A 26 8.34 13.32 -0.14
N GLU A 27 7.50 12.68 0.67
CA GLU A 27 7.24 11.24 0.58
C GLU A 27 6.48 10.87 -0.70
N VAL A 28 5.53 11.72 -1.10
CA VAL A 28 4.78 11.56 -2.36
C VAL A 28 5.73 11.66 -3.55
N LYS A 29 6.65 12.64 -3.57
CA LYS A 29 7.66 12.76 -4.63
C LYS A 29 8.57 11.54 -4.69
N ASN A 30 9.01 11.03 -3.54
CA ASN A 30 9.87 9.84 -3.47
C ASN A 30 9.14 8.58 -3.98
N SER A 31 7.90 8.36 -3.54
CA SER A 31 7.08 7.23 -3.97
C SER A 31 6.73 7.31 -5.47
N PHE A 32 6.44 8.51 -5.97
CA PHE A 32 6.23 8.74 -7.41
C PHE A 32 7.47 8.37 -8.22
N ASN A 33 8.66 8.85 -7.85
CA ASN A 33 9.90 8.50 -8.54
C ASN A 33 10.19 6.99 -8.44
N ARG A 34 9.87 6.37 -7.29
CA ARG A 34 9.99 4.92 -7.10
C ARG A 34 9.11 4.15 -8.09
N HIS A 35 7.85 4.56 -8.28
CA HIS A 35 6.96 3.89 -9.24
C HIS A 35 7.37 4.16 -10.69
N LEU A 36 7.82 5.37 -11.01
CA LEU A 36 8.35 5.66 -12.35
C LEU A 36 9.55 4.76 -12.67
N HIS A 37 10.48 4.61 -11.71
CA HIS A 37 11.70 3.86 -11.91
C HIS A 37 11.51 2.33 -11.84
N TYR A 38 10.87 1.82 -10.80
CA TYR A 38 10.78 0.37 -10.56
C TYR A 38 9.51 -0.27 -11.11
N THR A 39 8.40 0.46 -11.20
CA THR A 39 7.13 -0.09 -11.71
C THR A 39 7.02 0.08 -13.22
N LEU A 40 7.36 1.27 -13.74
CA LEU A 40 7.27 1.55 -15.18
C LEU A 40 8.59 1.32 -15.92
N VAL A 41 9.70 1.13 -15.20
CA VAL A 41 11.04 0.91 -15.78
C VAL A 41 11.43 2.07 -16.71
N LYS A 42 11.19 3.30 -16.22
CA LYS A 42 11.47 4.53 -16.96
C LYS A 42 12.29 5.50 -16.13
N ASP A 43 13.11 6.27 -16.82
CA ASP A 43 13.72 7.48 -16.29
C ASP A 43 12.90 8.71 -16.75
N ARG A 44 13.25 9.88 -16.23
CA ARG A 44 12.55 11.13 -16.60
C ARG A 44 12.77 11.54 -18.06
N ASN A 45 13.81 11.04 -18.71
CA ASN A 45 14.17 11.43 -20.07
C ASN A 45 13.28 10.75 -21.11
N VAL A 46 12.90 9.49 -20.85
CA VAL A 46 12.05 8.69 -21.77
C VAL A 46 10.58 8.61 -21.35
N SER A 47 10.19 9.29 -20.27
CA SER A 47 8.82 9.23 -19.72
C SER A 47 7.84 10.11 -20.47
N THR A 48 6.70 9.54 -20.84
CA THR A 48 5.57 10.25 -21.47
C THR A 48 4.58 10.78 -20.42
N PRO A 49 3.67 11.71 -20.77
CA PRO A 49 2.60 12.14 -19.86
C PRO A 49 1.73 11.00 -19.31
N ARG A 50 1.55 9.94 -20.10
CA ARG A 50 0.82 8.74 -19.67
C ARG A 50 1.57 7.97 -18.58
N ASP A 51 2.90 7.91 -18.66
CA ASP A 51 3.73 7.25 -17.64
C ASP A 51 3.66 8.02 -16.32
N TYR A 52 3.66 9.36 -16.37
CA TYR A 52 3.46 10.18 -15.19
C TYR A 52 2.08 9.99 -14.56
N TYR A 53 1.03 9.85 -15.37
CA TYR A 53 -0.30 9.48 -14.86
C TYR A 53 -0.25 8.15 -14.10
N PHE A 54 0.33 7.10 -14.69
CA PHE A 54 0.40 5.79 -14.04
C PHE A 54 1.27 5.81 -12.77
N ALA A 55 2.39 6.51 -12.77
CA ALA A 55 3.25 6.63 -11.60
C ALA A 55 2.53 7.30 -10.41
N ILE A 56 1.74 8.36 -10.65
CA ILE A 56 0.90 8.96 -9.61
C ILE A 56 -0.22 8.01 -9.19
N ALA A 57 -0.89 7.36 -10.13
CA ALA A 57 -1.97 6.41 -9.83
C ALA A 57 -1.50 5.27 -8.92
N HIS A 58 -0.31 4.70 -9.18
CA HIS A 58 0.31 3.70 -8.32
C HIS A 58 0.64 4.25 -6.92
N THR A 59 1.18 5.47 -6.85
CA THR A 59 1.47 6.14 -5.57
C THR A 59 0.22 6.31 -4.71
N VAL A 60 -0.91 6.73 -5.31
CA VAL A 60 -2.19 6.87 -4.60
C VAL A 60 -2.75 5.51 -4.20
N ARG A 61 -2.63 4.51 -5.08
CA ARG A 61 -3.08 3.13 -4.82
C ARG A 61 -2.42 2.54 -3.58
N ASP A 62 -1.11 2.71 -3.41
CA ASP A 62 -0.37 2.18 -2.25
C ASP A 62 -0.95 2.71 -0.92
N HIS A 63 -1.29 4.00 -0.86
CA HIS A 63 -1.93 4.59 0.32
C HIS A 63 -3.32 4.00 0.59
N MET A 64 -4.14 3.83 -0.45
CA MET A 64 -5.50 3.28 -0.31
C MET A 64 -5.49 1.81 0.09
N VAL A 65 -4.64 0.99 -0.54
CA VAL A 65 -4.57 -0.46 -0.30
C VAL A 65 -4.23 -0.75 1.16
N SER A 66 -3.34 0.04 1.76
CA SER A 66 -2.99 -0.11 3.18
C SER A 66 -4.19 0.04 4.12
N ARG A 67 -5.14 0.93 3.80
CA ARG A 67 -6.37 1.14 4.59
C ARG A 67 -7.42 0.09 4.25
N TRP A 68 -7.56 -0.24 2.96
CA TRP A 68 -8.52 -1.23 2.49
C TRP A 68 -8.30 -2.60 3.12
N ILE A 69 -7.05 -3.08 3.21
CA ILE A 69 -6.72 -4.34 3.85
C ILE A 69 -7.14 -4.35 5.32
N ARG A 70 -6.90 -3.24 6.05
CA ARG A 70 -7.31 -3.12 7.47
C ARG A 70 -8.82 -3.14 7.62
N THR A 71 -9.56 -2.48 6.73
CA THR A 71 -11.03 -2.55 6.73
C THR A 71 -11.54 -3.97 6.51
N GLN A 72 -10.95 -4.72 5.56
CA GLN A 72 -11.31 -6.11 5.32
C GLN A 72 -11.01 -7.00 6.54
N GLN A 73 -9.86 -6.83 7.18
CA GLN A 73 -9.54 -7.53 8.41
C GLN A 73 -10.52 -7.19 9.54
N TYR A 74 -10.88 -5.91 9.70
CA TYR A 74 -11.86 -5.49 10.69
C TYR A 74 -13.23 -6.17 10.49
N TYR A 75 -13.72 -6.24 9.24
CA TYR A 75 -14.96 -6.96 8.94
C TYR A 75 -14.85 -8.47 9.23
N TYR A 76 -13.69 -9.07 8.98
CA TYR A 76 -13.48 -10.48 9.33
C TYR A 76 -13.45 -10.70 10.85
N GLU A 77 -12.87 -9.79 11.62
CA GLU A 77 -12.78 -9.91 13.08
C GLU A 77 -14.10 -9.64 13.80
N LYS A 78 -14.88 -8.68 13.31
CA LYS A 78 -16.15 -8.27 13.93
C LYS A 78 -17.35 -9.06 13.44
N ASP A 79 -17.21 -9.72 12.29
CA ASP A 79 -18.26 -10.46 11.59
C ASP A 79 -19.62 -9.73 11.59
N PRO A 80 -19.67 -8.44 11.17
CA PRO A 80 -20.95 -7.75 11.05
C PRO A 80 -21.76 -8.36 9.89
N LYS A 81 -23.07 -8.18 9.92
CA LYS A 81 -23.93 -8.50 8.78
C LYS A 81 -23.41 -7.79 7.52
N ARG A 82 -23.24 -8.54 6.43
CA ARG A 82 -22.68 -8.08 5.16
C ARG A 82 -23.77 -7.68 4.18
#